data_AF-A0A939R0X6-F1
#
_entry.id   AF-A0A939R0X6-F1
#
_cell.length_a   1.000
_cell.length_b   1.000
_cell.length_c   1.000
_cell.angle_alpha   90.00
_cell.angle_beta   90.00
_cell.angle_gamma   90.00
#
_symmetry.space_group_name_H-M   'P 1'
#
loop_
_entity.id
_entity.type
_entity.pdbx_description
1 polymer ?
#
loop_
_entity_poly.entity_id
_entity_poly.type
_entity_poly.pdbx_seq_one_letter_code
_entity_poly.pdbx_strand_id
1 'polypeptide(L)'
;MKKKISKKYLKVWIAFVNINAEEGYNFPDLINSEGESKENIIGAVAYIALIAPDIYGALDVLHRGLHELHLRVEMLFEIRNVYHLCECGELSDNEEIEVDWLLKSNYVFKIIDRLWPYS
;
A
#
# COMPACT_ATOMS: atom_id res chain seq x y z
N MET A 1 -8.20 22.36 -19.61
CA MET A 1 -8.17 23.00 -18.27
C MET A 1 -7.24 22.16 -17.41
N LYS A 2 -6.07 22.67 -16.98
CA LYS A 2 -5.15 21.87 -16.13
C LYS A 2 -5.82 21.71 -14.75
N LYS A 3 -6.08 20.46 -14.32
CA LYS A 3 -6.61 20.14 -12.97
C LYS A 3 -5.63 20.79 -11.97
N LYS A 4 -6.11 21.63 -11.05
CA LYS A 4 -5.25 22.28 -10.06
C LYS A 4 -4.79 21.21 -9.07
N ILE A 5 -3.53 20.81 -9.16
CA ILE A 5 -2.99 19.70 -8.39
C ILE A 5 -2.83 20.13 -6.94
N SER A 6 -3.38 19.32 -6.04
CA SER A 6 -3.42 19.67 -4.64
C SER A 6 -2.10 19.31 -3.95
N LYS A 7 -1.48 20.32 -3.31
CA LYS A 7 -0.30 20.12 -2.47
C LYS A 7 -0.53 19.17 -1.30
N LYS A 8 -1.79 18.78 -1.01
CA LYS A 8 -2.13 17.79 0.02
C LYS A 8 -1.45 16.43 -0.22
N TYR A 9 -1.14 16.09 -1.47
CA TYR A 9 -0.53 14.80 -1.83
C TYR A 9 1.00 14.78 -1.73
N LEU A 10 1.67 15.88 -1.39
CA LEU A 10 3.14 15.96 -1.38
C LEU A 10 3.79 14.93 -0.45
N LYS A 11 3.10 14.59 0.64
CA LYS A 11 3.55 13.64 1.66
C LYS A 11 2.89 12.27 1.54
N VAL A 12 2.24 11.98 0.42
CA VAL A 12 1.59 10.68 0.21
C VAL A 12 2.38 9.89 -0.82
N TRP A 13 2.58 8.62 -0.50
CA TRP A 13 3.31 7.66 -1.31
C TRP A 13 2.43 6.44 -1.56
N ILE A 14 2.61 5.81 -2.72
CA ILE A 14 2.04 4.50 -3.02
C ILE A 14 3.21 3.56 -3.31
N ALA A 15 3.30 2.48 -2.53
CA ALA A 15 4.25 1.40 -2.73
C ALA A 15 3.57 0.21 -3.40
N PHE A 16 4.24 -0.38 -4.38
CA PHE A 16 3.86 -1.65 -4.99
C PHE A 16 4.84 -2.72 -4.53
N VAL A 17 4.34 -3.67 -3.74
CA VAL A 17 5.17 -4.61 -2.98
C VAL A 17 4.67 -6.03 -3.12
N ASN A 18 5.61 -6.96 -3.05
CA ASN A 18 5.34 -8.34 -2.69
C ASN A 18 5.46 -8.48 -1.16
N ILE A 19 4.44 -9.05 -0.54
CA ILE A 19 4.35 -9.26 0.91
C ILE A 19 4.16 -10.73 1.25
N ASN A 20 4.72 -11.12 2.39
CA ASN A 20 4.67 -12.47 2.93
C ASN A 20 4.50 -12.42 4.45
N ALA A 21 4.05 -13.51 5.08
CA ALA A 21 3.93 -13.58 6.53
C ALA A 21 5.32 -13.59 7.17
N GLU A 22 5.47 -12.92 8.30
CA GLU A 22 6.68 -13.00 9.11
C GLU A 22 6.97 -14.43 9.61
N GLU A 23 8.20 -14.67 10.06
CA GLU A 23 8.57 -15.97 10.61
C GLU A 23 7.67 -16.33 11.81
N GLY A 24 7.13 -17.55 11.81
CA GLY A 24 6.20 -18.02 12.84
C GLY A 24 4.73 -17.69 12.57
N TYR A 25 4.41 -16.97 11.49
CA TYR A 25 3.05 -16.67 11.07
C TYR A 25 2.70 -17.35 9.75
N ASN A 26 1.41 -17.60 9.55
CA ASN A 26 0.87 -18.24 8.36
C ASN A 26 0.06 -17.23 7.55
N PHE A 27 0.47 -16.95 6.31
CA PHE A 27 -0.09 -15.86 5.49
C PHE A 27 -1.61 -15.94 5.28
N PRO A 28 -2.22 -17.11 4.98
CA PRO A 28 -3.66 -17.21 4.81
C PRO A 28 -4.45 -16.85 6.09
N ASP A 29 -3.84 -16.93 7.27
CA ASP A 29 -4.49 -16.54 8.53
C ASP A 29 -4.48 -15.02 8.74
N LEU A 30 -3.58 -14.30 8.05
CA LEU A 30 -3.42 -12.84 8.15
C LEU A 30 -4.29 -12.08 7.15
N ILE A 31 -4.81 -12.74 6.11
CA ILE A 31 -5.62 -12.12 5.06
C ILE A 31 -7.07 -12.58 5.10
N ASN A 32 -7.98 -11.67 4.76
CA ASN A 32 -9.38 -12.00 4.48
C ASN A 32 -9.55 -12.24 2.98
N SER A 33 -9.57 -13.51 2.55
CA SER A 33 -9.90 -13.89 1.17
C SER A 33 -11.32 -14.47 1.13
N GLU A 34 -12.23 -13.79 0.45
CA GLU A 34 -13.53 -14.37 0.10
C GLU A 34 -13.37 -15.23 -1.17
N GLY A 35 -13.64 -16.54 -1.09
CA GLY A 35 -13.94 -17.36 -2.28
C GLY A 35 -12.93 -18.42 -2.73
N GLU A 36 -11.70 -18.47 -2.20
CA GLU A 36 -10.70 -19.51 -2.55
C GLU A 36 -10.20 -20.31 -1.34
N SER A 37 -9.79 -21.55 -1.61
CA SER A 37 -9.09 -22.39 -0.62
C SER A 37 -7.79 -21.68 -0.24
N LYS A 38 -7.70 -21.28 1.03
CA LYS A 38 -6.54 -20.64 1.65
C LYS A 38 -5.31 -21.54 1.75
N GLU A 39 -5.47 -22.85 1.53
CA GLU A 39 -4.50 -23.88 1.94
C GLU A 39 -3.14 -23.82 1.23
N ASN A 40 -2.99 -23.01 0.17
CA ASN A 40 -1.73 -22.86 -0.55
C ASN A 40 -1.32 -21.40 -0.78
N ILE A 41 -1.93 -20.40 -0.14
CA ILE A 41 -1.52 -19.01 -0.38
C ILE A 41 -0.27 -18.72 0.44
N ILE A 42 0.84 -18.39 -0.23
CA ILE A 42 2.13 -18.14 0.43
C ILE A 42 2.47 -16.64 0.54
N GLY A 43 1.79 -15.80 -0.22
CA GLY A 43 2.03 -14.36 -0.22
C GLY A 43 1.04 -13.62 -1.10
N ALA A 44 1.21 -12.31 -1.20
CA ALA A 44 0.44 -11.50 -2.12
C ALA A 44 1.24 -10.31 -2.64
N VAL A 45 0.86 -9.85 -3.82
CA VAL A 45 1.25 -8.52 -4.29
C VAL A 45 0.19 -7.51 -3.82
N ALA A 46 0.63 -6.31 -3.43
CA ALA A 46 -0.23 -5.28 -2.87
C ALA A 46 0.21 -3.87 -3.29
N TYR A 47 -0.77 -2.97 -3.43
CA TYR A 47 -0.52 -1.53 -3.37
C TYR A 47 -0.77 -1.03 -1.94
N ILE A 48 0.09 -0.15 -1.46
CA ILE A 48 0.03 0.38 -0.10
C ILE A 48 0.20 1.89 -0.14
N ALA A 49 -0.80 2.62 0.37
CA ALA A 49 -0.74 4.06 0.57
C ALA A 49 -0.10 4.40 1.93
N LEU A 50 0.79 5.39 1.92
CA LEU A 50 1.63 5.77 3.05
C LEU A 50 1.66 7.30 3.19
N ILE A 51 1.54 7.82 4.42
CA ILE A 51 1.77 9.23 4.72
C ILE A 51 3.15 9.37 5.36
N ALA A 52 4.06 10.06 4.67
CA ALA A 52 5.42 10.29 5.15
C ALA A 52 6.03 11.57 4.55
N PRO A 53 6.92 12.26 5.31
CA PRO A 53 7.52 13.51 4.85
C PRO A 53 8.44 13.32 3.64
N ASP A 54 9.05 12.15 3.49
CA ASP A 54 10.01 11.82 2.43
C ASP A 54 10.01 10.31 2.15
N ILE A 55 10.84 9.89 1.19
CA ILE A 55 10.93 8.50 0.75
C ILE A 55 11.44 7.55 1.84
N TYR A 56 12.36 7.99 2.70
CA TYR A 56 12.88 7.15 3.78
C TYR A 56 11.83 6.95 4.86
N GLY A 57 11.09 8.00 5.20
CA GLY A 57 9.92 7.90 6.08
C GLY A 57 8.84 7.00 5.50
N ALA A 58 8.63 7.01 4.17
CA ALA A 58 7.65 6.14 3.54
C ALA A 58 8.05 4.65 3.67
N LEU A 59 9.32 4.33 3.43
CA LEU A 59 9.85 2.97 3.63
C LEU A 59 9.76 2.51 5.08
N ASP A 60 10.04 3.41 6.03
CA ASP A 60 9.92 3.14 7.47
C ASP A 60 8.46 2.85 7.87
N VAL A 61 7.51 3.69 7.44
CA VAL A 61 6.07 3.47 7.68
C VAL A 61 5.59 2.18 7.03
N LEU A 62 6.05 1.87 5.82
CA LEU A 62 5.73 0.63 5.12
C LEU A 62 6.15 -0.60 5.93
N HIS A 63 7.39 -0.62 6.42
CA HIS A 63 7.90 -1.74 7.21
C HIS A 63 7.18 -1.88 8.54
N ARG A 64 6.98 -0.78 9.28
CA ARG A 64 6.27 -0.83 10.57
C ARG A 64 4.81 -1.22 10.41
N GLY A 65 4.12 -0.65 9.43
CA GLY A 65 2.71 -0.94 9.19
C GLY A 65 2.47 -2.38 8.78
N LEU A 66 3.35 -2.97 7.98
CA LEU A 66 3.28 -4.40 7.66
C LEU A 66 3.65 -5.27 8.87
N HIS A 67 4.67 -4.90 9.64
CA HIS A 67 5.07 -5.62 10.85
C HIS A 67 3.94 -5.70 11.90
N GLU A 68 3.17 -4.62 12.08
CA GLU A 68 1.98 -4.60 12.95
C GLU A 68 0.89 -5.60 12.51
N LEU A 69 0.91 -6.01 11.23
CA LEU A 69 0.02 -7.00 10.64
C LEU A 69 0.67 -8.39 10.54
N HIS A 70 1.86 -8.59 11.11
CA HIS A 70 2.67 -9.81 10.99
C HIS A 70 3.05 -10.15 9.54
N LEU A 71 3.21 -9.12 8.72
CA LEU A 71 3.61 -9.19 7.33
C LEU A 71 5.00 -8.56 7.15
N ARG A 72 5.76 -9.06 6.18
CA ARG A 72 7.03 -8.47 5.73
C ARG A 72 6.99 -8.15 4.25
N VAL A 73 7.80 -7.18 3.84
CA VAL A 73 8.11 -6.94 2.43
C VAL A 73 9.10 -8.00 1.97
N GLU A 74 8.73 -8.81 0.99
CA GLU A 74 9.64 -9.72 0.31
C GLU A 74 10.35 -9.03 -0.85
N MET A 75 9.62 -8.19 -1.58
CA MET A 75 10.17 -7.39 -2.68
C MET A 75 9.45 -6.05 -2.79
N LEU A 76 10.21 -4.97 -2.97
CA LEU A 76 9.66 -3.67 -3.36
C LEU A 76 9.82 -3.52 -4.87
N PHE A 77 8.71 -3.55 -5.61
CA PHE A 77 8.73 -3.32 -7.06
C PHE A 77 8.88 -1.85 -7.38
N GLU A 78 8.12 -1.01 -6.68
CA GLU A 78 8.07 0.42 -6.95
C GLU A 78 7.56 1.20 -5.73
N ILE A 79 7.97 2.45 -5.60
CA ILE A 79 7.37 3.42 -4.69
C ILE A 79 7.32 4.80 -5.36
N ARG A 80 6.12 5.37 -5.43
CA ARG A 80 5.85 6.63 -6.15
C ARG A 80 5.22 7.66 -5.25
N ASN A 81 5.54 8.93 -5.48
CA ASN A 81 4.90 10.04 -4.80
C ASN A 81 3.57 10.40 -5.49
N VAL A 82 2.50 10.52 -4.73
CA VAL A 82 1.14 10.75 -5.27
C VAL A 82 1.00 12.12 -5.90
N TYR A 83 1.69 13.15 -5.37
CA TYR A 83 1.69 14.46 -6.01
C TYR A 83 2.25 14.37 -7.43
N HIS A 84 3.34 13.62 -7.64
CA HIS A 84 3.91 13.42 -8.97
C HIS A 84 2.99 12.64 -9.90
N LEU A 85 2.34 11.57 -9.40
CA LEU A 85 1.32 10.82 -10.15
C LEU A 85 0.18 11.72 -10.63
N CYS A 86 -0.28 12.65 -9.79
CA CYS A 86 -1.27 13.64 -10.19
C CYS A 86 -0.73 14.59 -11.28
N GLU A 87 0.55 14.99 -11.24
CA GLU A 87 1.16 15.86 -12.26
C GLU A 87 1.25 15.18 -13.62
N CYS A 88 1.53 13.89 -13.62
CA CYS A 88 1.61 13.08 -14.84
C CYS A 88 0.24 12.60 -15.34
N GLY A 89 -0.83 12.74 -14.55
CA GLY A 89 -2.14 12.21 -14.88
C GLY A 89 -2.22 10.68 -14.79
N GLU A 90 -1.37 10.08 -13.96
CA GLU A 90 -1.21 8.63 -13.80
C GLU A 90 -1.92 8.09 -12.55
N LEU A 91 -2.46 8.96 -11.69
CA LEU A 91 -3.27 8.55 -10.55
C LEU A 91 -4.68 8.18 -11.01
N SER A 92 -5.11 6.95 -10.75
CA SER A 92 -6.47 6.51 -11.03
C SER A 92 -7.50 7.10 -10.06
N ASP A 93 -8.77 7.15 -10.48
CA ASP A 93 -9.87 7.65 -9.62
C ASP A 93 -10.01 6.82 -8.33
N ASN A 94 -9.79 5.50 -8.40
CA ASN A 94 -9.84 4.62 -7.23
C ASN A 94 -8.68 4.93 -6.26
N GLU A 95 -7.45 5.06 -6.76
CA GLU A 95 -6.31 5.45 -5.92
C GLU A 95 -6.51 6.84 -5.29
N GLU A 96 -7.10 7.79 -6.03
CA GLU A 96 -7.44 9.12 -5.50
C GLU A 96 -8.43 9.02 -4.33
N ILE A 97 -9.48 8.19 -4.43
CA ILE A 97 -10.45 7.95 -3.35
C ILE A 97 -9.78 7.35 -2.11
N GLU A 98 -8.94 6.34 -2.32
CA GLU A 98 -8.27 5.61 -1.24
C GLU A 98 -7.26 6.50 -0.49
N VAL A 99 -6.47 7.28 -1.23
CA VAL A 99 -5.55 8.26 -0.67
C VAL A 99 -6.29 9.38 0.07
N ASP A 100 -7.40 9.87 -0.48
CA ASP A 100 -8.19 10.91 0.17
C ASP A 100 -8.86 10.42 1.46
N TRP A 101 -9.23 9.14 1.52
CA TRP A 101 -9.67 8.52 2.76
C TRP A 101 -8.53 8.51 3.79
N LEU A 102 -7.33 8.05 3.40
CA LEU A 102 -6.18 7.98 4.30
C LEU A 102 -5.83 9.35 4.87
N LEU A 103 -5.80 10.40 4.03
CA LEU A 103 -5.54 11.79 4.44
C LEU A 103 -6.57 12.37 5.42
N LYS A 104 -7.80 11.85 5.45
CA LYS A 104 -8.86 12.27 6.38
C LYS A 104 -8.91 11.41 7.64
N SER A 105 -8.16 10.31 7.67
CA SER A 105 -8.10 9.38 8.79
C SER A 105 -7.02 9.80 9.79
N ASN A 106 -6.93 9.07 10.92
CA ASN A 106 -5.82 9.18 11.86
C ASN A 106 -4.68 8.19 11.55
N TYR A 107 -4.78 7.43 10.46
CA TYR A 107 -3.79 6.44 10.06
C TYR A 107 -2.77 7.03 9.08
N VAL A 108 -1.60 6.41 9.01
CA VAL A 108 -0.52 6.76 8.06
C VAL A 108 -0.20 5.64 7.08
N PHE A 109 -0.90 4.51 7.17
CA PHE A 109 -0.68 3.30 6.40
C PHE A 109 -2.03 2.71 6.00
N LYS A 110 -2.15 2.24 4.75
CA LYS A 110 -3.31 1.50 4.28
C LYS A 110 -2.93 0.61 3.09
N ILE A 111 -3.26 -0.67 3.14
CA ILE A 111 -3.31 -1.51 1.93
C ILE A 111 -4.50 -1.02 1.10
N ILE A 112 -4.23 -0.59 -0.13
CA ILE A 112 -5.23 -0.05 -1.05
C ILE A 112 -5.49 -1.05 -2.18
N ASP A 113 -6.71 -1.00 -2.74
CA ASP A 113 -7.18 -1.97 -3.74
C ASP A 113 -7.19 -3.42 -3.22
N ARG A 114 -7.27 -4.40 -4.13
CA ARG A 114 -7.25 -5.83 -3.83
C ARG A 114 -5.83 -6.34 -3.61
N LEU A 115 -5.70 -7.30 -2.71
CA LEU A 115 -4.52 -8.16 -2.66
C LEU A 115 -4.57 -9.13 -3.86
N TRP A 116 -3.42 -9.38 -4.46
CA TRP A 116 -3.24 -10.41 -5.47
C TRP A 116 -2.47 -11.59 -4.87
N PRO A 117 -3.16 -12.55 -4.24
CA PRO A 117 -2.52 -13.70 -3.62
C PRO A 117 -1.89 -14.62 -4.68
N TYR A 118 -0.84 -15.34 -4.27
CA TYR A 118 -0.22 -16.39 -5.08
C TYR A 118 0.20 -17.59 -4.22
N SER A 119 0.41 -18.72 -4.88
CA SER A 119 0.74 -20.03 -4.31
C SER A 119 2.12 -20.51 -4.72
#